data_AF-A0A916C551-F1
#
_entry.id   AF-A0A916C551-F1
#
_cell.length_a   1.000
_cell.length_b   1.000
_cell.length_c   1.000
_cell.angle_alpha   90.00
_cell.angle_beta   90.00
_cell.angle_gamma   90.00
#
_symmetry.space_group_name_H-M   'P 1'
#
loop_
_entity.id
_entity.type
_entity.pdbx_description
1 polymer ?
#
loop_
_entity_poly.entity_id
_entity_poly.type
_entity_poly.pdbx_seq_one_letter_code
_entity_poly.pdbx_strand_id
1 'polypeptide(L)' 'MVLNPGQKTTIAMQFMMHGDMGGKHNFSVHLPTNDPNQADKTLTVLSNWVP' A
#
# COMPACT_ATOMS: atom_id res chain seq x y z
N MET A 1 9.73 -11.59 -0.06
CA MET A 1 8.88 -12.42 0.84
C MET A 1 8.21 -13.49 0.00
N VAL A 2 8.02 -14.71 0.53
CA VAL A 2 7.32 -15.80 -0.15
C VAL A 2 6.25 -16.34 0.79
N LEU A 3 5.04 -16.59 0.29
CA LEU A 3 3.94 -17.21 1.03
C LEU A 3 3.69 -18.61 0.46
N ASN A 4 3.66 -19.62 1.32
CA ASN A 4 3.23 -20.97 0.94
C ASN A 4 1.70 -21.04 0.82
N PRO A 5 1.15 -22.04 0.11
CA PRO A 5 -0.30 -22.21 -0.01
C PRO A 5 -1.01 -22.18 1.34
N GLY A 6 -2.08 -21.38 1.43
CA GLY A 6 -2.87 -21.20 2.66
C GLY A 6 -2.29 -20.21 3.68
N GLN A 7 -1.07 -19.72 3.49
CA GLN A 7 -0.48 -18.73 4.39
C GLN A 7 -1.00 -17.32 4.12
N LYS A 8 -0.92 -16.50 5.17
CA LYS A 8 -1.25 -15.08 5.13
C LYS A 8 -0.14 -14.29 5.80
N THR A 9 -0.05 -13.02 5.46
CA THR A 9 0.88 -12.09 6.08
C THR A 9 0.29 -10.71 6.19
N THR A 10 0.96 -9.83 6.92
CA THR A 10 0.61 -8.42 7.05
C THR A 10 1.71 -7.57 6.44
N ILE A 11 1.32 -6.63 5.59
CA ILE A 11 2.24 -5.61 5.06
C ILE A 11 2.02 -4.34 5.89
N ALA A 12 3.07 -3.86 6.55
CA ALA A 12 3.06 -2.62 7.29
C ALA A 12 3.77 -1.53 6.47
N MET A 13 3.15 -0.35 6.38
CA MET A 13 3.68 0.80 5.66
C MET A 13 3.48 2.05 6.49
N GLN A 14 4.45 2.95 6.44
CA GLN A 14 4.39 4.25 7.10
C GLN A 14 4.48 5.34 6.04
N PHE A 15 3.49 6.21 6.03
CA PHE A 15 3.44 7.38 5.16
C PHE A 15 3.68 8.60 6.02
N MET A 16 4.86 9.21 5.90
CA MET A 16 5.19 10.43 6.65
C MET A 16 4.72 11.64 5.86
N MET A 17 3.86 12.46 6.47
CA MET A 17 3.47 13.77 5.95
C MET A 17 4.24 14.85 6.71
N HIS A 18 4.67 15.91 6.04
CA HIS A 18 5.36 17.04 6.67
C HIS A 18 4.71 18.37 6.30
N GLY A 19 4.72 19.32 7.24
CA GLY A 19 4.37 20.74 7.04
C GLY A 19 3.29 20.99 5.99
N ASP A 20 3.72 21.44 4.82
CA ASP A 20 2.88 21.89 3.70
C ASP A 20 2.14 20.76 2.95
N MET A 21 2.32 19.49 3.32
CA MET A 21 1.60 18.34 2.75
C MET A 21 0.21 18.16 3.39
N GLY A 22 -0.42 19.23 3.85
CA GLY A 22 -1.79 19.21 4.35
C GLY A 22 -2.81 18.79 3.29
N GLY A 23 -3.94 18.26 3.73
CA GLY A 23 -5.09 17.93 2.89
C GLY A 23 -5.15 16.48 2.43
N LYS A 24 -5.93 16.25 1.36
CA LYS A 24 -6.26 14.92 0.87
C LYS A 24 -5.15 14.34 0.02
N HIS A 25 -4.83 13.07 0.28
CA HIS A 25 -3.85 12.30 -0.45
C HIS A 25 -4.44 10.98 -0.94
N ASN A 26 -3.95 10.55 -2.10
CA ASN A 26 -4.27 9.27 -2.69
C ASN A 26 -2.97 8.53 -2.99
N PHE A 27 -2.55 7.66 -2.07
CA PHE A 27 -1.37 6.83 -2.27
C PHE A 27 -1.76 5.55 -2.99
N SER A 28 -0.95 5.16 -3.96
CA SER A 28 -1.06 3.87 -4.63
C SER A 28 0.13 3.00 -4.27
N VAL A 29 -0.13 1.87 -3.65
CA VAL A 29 0.89 0.88 -3.31
C VAL A 29 0.84 -0.22 -4.36
N HIS A 30 1.88 -0.33 -5.16
CA HIS A 30 2.06 -1.46 -6.07
C HIS A 30 2.61 -2.66 -5.29
N LEU A 31 1.90 -3.78 -5.35
CA LEU A 31 2.33 -5.07 -4.83
C LEU A 31 2.59 -6.02 -6.01
N PRO A 32 3.84 -6.09 -6.50
CA PRO A 32 4.24 -7.10 -7.46
C PRO A 32 4.08 -8.50 -6.83
N THR A 33 3.47 -9.41 -7.57
CA THR A 33 3.30 -10.81 -7.17
C THR A 33 3.66 -11.74 -8.32
N ASN A 34 3.80 -13.03 -8.01
CA ASN A 34 3.96 -14.08 -9.00
C ASN A 34 2.64 -14.78 -9.35
N ASP A 35 1.48 -14.21 -9.01
CA ASP A 35 0.19 -14.71 -9.45
C ASP A 35 0.07 -14.49 -10.97
N PRO A 36 -0.09 -15.55 -11.79
CA PRO A 36 -0.16 -15.42 -13.25
C PRO A 36 -1.37 -14.60 -13.72
N ASN A 37 -2.41 -14.45 -12.91
CA ASN A 37 -3.60 -13.67 -13.24
C ASN A 37 -3.52 -12.22 -12.73
N GLN A 38 -2.66 -11.95 -11.75
CA GLN A 38 -2.51 -10.62 -11.15
C GLN A 38 -1.06 -10.37 -10.69
N ALA A 39 -0.16 -10.22 -11.67
CA ALA A 39 1.26 -10.00 -11.42
C ALA A 39 1.57 -8.66 -10.72
N ASP A 40 0.67 -7.68 -10.78
CA ASP A 40 0.73 -6.46 -9.97
C ASP A 40 -0.65 -6.18 -9.37
N LYS A 41 -0.68 -5.99 -8.05
CA LYS A 41 -1.88 -5.57 -7.33
C LYS A 41 -1.67 -4.19 -6.76
N THR A 42 -2.48 -3.24 -7.20
CA THR A 42 -2.47 -1.89 -6.64
C THR A 42 -3.44 -1.78 -5.47
N LEU A 43 -2.96 -1.27 -4.33
CA LEU A 43 -3.78 -0.89 -3.18
C LEU A 43 -3.87 0.64 -3.10
N THR A 44 -5.10 1.15 -3.02
CA THR A 44 -5.38 2.57 -2.85
C THR A 44 -5.48 2.90 -1.35
N VAL A 45 -4.65 3.83 -0.88
CA VAL A 45 -4.67 4.33 0.50
C VAL A 45 -5.02 5.81 0.44
N LEU A 46 -6.25 6.11 0.85
CA LEU A 46 -6.75 7.48 0.94
C LEU A 46 -6.43 8.05 2.32
N SER A 47 -5.88 9.24 2.36
CA SER A 47 -5.56 9.96 3.59
C SER A 47 -6.06 11.39 3.50
N ASN A 48 -6.37 11.98 4.65
CA ASN A 48 -6.59 13.42 4.77
C ASN A 48 -5.77 13.90 5.96
N TRP A 49 -4.63 14.54 5.68
CA TRP A 49 -3.70 15.03 6.68
C TRP A 49 -4.13 16.43 7.13
N VAL A 50 -4.52 16.55 8.40
CA VAL A 50 -4.93 17.82 9.01
C VAL A 50 -4.05 18.06 10.25
N PRO A 51 -3.70 19.33 10.57
CA PRO A 51 -2.95 19.67 11.78
C PRO A 51 -3.64 19.24 13.08
#